data_AF-A0A956WN02-F1
#
_entry.id   AF-A0A956WN02-F1
#
_cell.length_a   1.000
_cell.length_b   1.000
_cell.length_c   1.000
_cell.angle_alpha   90.00
_cell.angle_beta   90.00
_cell.angle_gamma   90.00
#
_symmetry.space_group_name_H-M   'P 1'
#
loop_
_entity.id
_entity.type
_entity.pdbx_description
1 polymer ?
#
loop_
_entity_poly.entity_id
_entity_poly.type
_entity_poly.pdbx_seq_one_letter_code
_entity_poly.pdbx_strand_id
1 'polypeptide(L)'
;MSTTEPTAPNAVRVVVVGPCASGKTTLVSALRAHGYDASVSAQEHSAIPRLWQHSDPDVLIALVANLEAVRERRDAAWPSWLHDVQEERLSDAQDAADLVIDTSDLGADEVAERAIEFLAIRESA
;
A
#
# COMPACT_ATOMS: atom_id res chain seq x y z
N MET A 1 -35.11 -6.41 -14.04
CA MET A 1 -34.36 -5.48 -14.90
C MET A 1 -33.68 -4.50 -13.95
N SER A 2 -32.50 -4.86 -13.43
CA SER A 2 -31.70 -3.94 -12.62
C SER A 2 -30.78 -3.20 -13.57
N THR A 3 -31.00 -1.89 -13.63
CA THR A 3 -30.21 -0.92 -14.37
C THR A 3 -28.79 -0.90 -13.80
N THR A 4 -27.81 -1.34 -14.58
CA THR A 4 -26.40 -1.12 -14.31
C THR A 4 -26.14 0.37 -14.41
N GLU A 5 -25.84 1.03 -13.29
CA GLU A 5 -25.32 2.40 -13.31
C GLU A 5 -24.01 2.45 -14.10
N PRO A 6 -23.71 3.57 -14.78
CA PRO A 6 -22.45 3.70 -15.51
C PRO A 6 -21.31 3.72 -14.49
N THR A 7 -20.44 2.71 -14.54
CA THR A 7 -19.17 2.71 -13.84
C THR A 7 -18.42 3.99 -14.22
N ALA A 8 -17.98 4.76 -13.21
CA ALA A 8 -17.13 5.93 -13.41
C ALA A 8 -15.97 5.61 -14.37
N PRO A 9 -15.48 6.58 -15.16
CA PRO A 9 -14.35 6.34 -16.09
C PRO A 9 -13.21 5.64 -15.36
N ASN A 10 -12.61 4.61 -15.99
CA ASN A 10 -11.53 3.75 -15.48
C ASN A 10 -10.63 4.49 -14.47
N ALA A 11 -11.00 4.44 -13.19
CA ALA A 11 -10.20 5.01 -12.13
C ALA A 11 -8.97 4.11 -11.98
N VAL A 12 -7.78 4.72 -11.95
CA VAL A 12 -6.51 4.01 -11.81
C VAL A 12 -6.59 3.10 -10.57
N ARG A 13 -6.46 1.79 -10.77
CA ARG A 13 -6.50 0.81 -9.68
C ARG A 13 -5.17 0.77 -8.96
N VAL A 14 -5.16 1.32 -7.76
CA VAL A 14 -3.98 1.37 -6.89
C VAL A 14 -4.07 0.29 -5.83
N VAL A 15 -3.07 -0.58 -5.74
CA VAL A 15 -2.93 -1.55 -4.66
C VAL A 15 -1.79 -1.14 -3.76
N VAL A 16 -2.05 -1.11 -2.45
CA VAL A 16 -1.06 -0.77 -1.43
C VAL A 16 -0.67 -2.01 -0.64
N VAL A 17 0.63 -2.31 -0.61
CA VAL A 17 1.26 -3.39 0.19
C VAL A 17 2.22 -2.79 1.23
N GLY A 18 2.69 -3.61 2.17
CA GLY A 18 3.62 -3.19 3.22
C GLY A 18 3.40 -3.92 4.56
N PRO A 19 4.31 -3.80 5.53
CA PRO A 19 4.19 -4.52 6.80
C PRO A 19 3.03 -3.98 7.64
N CYS A 20 2.71 -4.69 8.71
CA CYS A 20 1.83 -4.18 9.76
C CYS A 20 2.31 -2.80 10.26
N ALA A 21 1.37 -1.89 10.56
CA ALA A 21 1.67 -0.53 11.05
C ALA A 21 2.47 0.40 10.11
N SER A 22 2.63 0.03 8.84
CA SER A 22 3.20 0.93 7.80
C SER A 22 2.25 2.03 7.33
N GLY A 23 0.95 1.99 7.69
CA GLY A 23 -0.02 3.02 7.31
C GLY A 23 -0.85 2.73 6.05
N LYS A 24 -0.85 1.49 5.53
CA LYS A 24 -1.60 1.10 4.31
C LYS A 24 -3.04 1.57 4.27
N THR A 25 -3.80 1.35 5.36
CA THR A 25 -5.23 1.74 5.44
C THR A 25 -5.43 3.24 5.44
N THR A 26 -4.49 3.98 6.05
CA THR A 26 -4.49 5.44 6.07
C THR A 26 -4.22 5.98 4.67
N LEU A 27 -3.19 5.45 3.99
CA LEU A 27 -2.89 5.84 2.61
C LEU A 27 -4.05 5.53 1.67
N VAL A 28 -4.62 4.32 1.72
CA VAL A 28 -5.77 3.96 0.88
C VAL A 28 -6.97 4.88 1.11
N SER A 29 -7.23 5.28 2.36
CA SER A 29 -8.29 6.24 2.67
C SER A 29 -8.02 7.61 2.03
N ALA A 30 -6.78 8.10 2.10
CA ALA A 30 -6.38 9.35 1.46
C ALA A 30 -6.52 9.26 -0.06
N LEU A 31 -5.95 8.22 -0.69
CA LEU A 31 -6.05 8.02 -2.14
C LEU A 31 -7.50 7.98 -2.63
N ARG A 32 -8.39 7.28 -1.93
CA ARG A 32 -9.83 7.27 -2.24
C ARG A 32 -10.47 8.64 -2.13
N ALA A 33 -10.10 9.42 -1.11
CA ALA A 33 -10.58 10.80 -0.96
C ALA A 33 -10.12 11.71 -2.11
N HIS A 34 -9.01 11.36 -2.77
CA HIS A 34 -8.48 12.04 -3.96
C HIS A 34 -8.96 11.44 -5.30
N GLY A 35 -9.88 10.46 -5.28
CA GLY A 35 -10.54 9.94 -6.48
C GLY A 35 -9.93 8.68 -7.09
N TYR A 36 -8.91 8.08 -6.46
CA TYR A 36 -8.30 6.83 -6.94
C TYR A 36 -9.08 5.57 -6.51
N ASP A 37 -9.09 4.53 -7.35
CA ASP A 37 -9.58 3.19 -6.98
C ASP A 37 -8.50 2.46 -6.18
N ALA A 38 -8.35 2.84 -4.91
CA ALA A 38 -7.30 2.30 -4.05
C ALA A 38 -7.78 1.14 -3.17
N SER A 39 -6.94 0.13 -2.95
CA SER A 39 -7.20 -0.99 -2.04
C SER A 39 -5.93 -1.47 -1.32
N VAL A 40 -6.10 -2.15 -0.18
CA VAL A 40 -4.98 -2.77 0.54
C VAL A 40 -4.88 -4.23 0.12
N SER A 41 -3.66 -4.70 -0.13
CA SER A 41 -3.35 -6.12 -0.17
C SER A 41 -2.76 -6.57 1.18
N ALA A 42 -3.27 -7.67 1.72
CA ALA A 42 -2.78 -8.30 2.95
C ALA A 42 -1.58 -9.25 2.68
N GLN A 43 -0.68 -8.83 1.77
CA GLN A 43 0.47 -9.62 1.30
C GLN A 43 1.35 -10.08 2.46
N GLU A 44 1.53 -9.25 3.50
CA GLU A 44 2.33 -9.55 4.69
C GLU A 44 1.79 -10.75 5.50
N HIS A 45 0.51 -11.11 5.28
CA HIS A 45 -0.16 -12.23 5.94
C HIS A 45 -0.32 -13.46 5.05
N SER A 46 0.18 -13.41 3.82
CA SER A 46 0.01 -14.48 2.82
C SER A 46 1.28 -15.28 2.61
N ALA A 47 1.13 -16.59 2.39
CA ALA A 47 2.21 -17.44 1.90
C ALA A 47 2.29 -17.46 0.36
N ILE A 48 1.32 -16.86 -0.33
CA ILE A 48 1.34 -16.70 -1.79
C ILE A 48 2.21 -15.47 -2.10
N PRO A 49 3.39 -15.61 -2.75
CA PRO A 49 4.33 -14.50 -2.94
C PRO A 49 3.74 -13.33 -3.72
N ARG A 50 2.82 -13.62 -4.63
CA ARG A 50 2.19 -12.68 -5.57
C ARG A 50 0.70 -12.48 -5.31
N LEU A 51 0.24 -12.53 -4.04
CA LEU A 51 -1.17 -12.31 -3.72
C LEU A 51 -1.66 -10.96 -4.25
N TRP A 52 -0.80 -9.93 -4.19
CA TRP A 52 -1.06 -8.59 -4.73
C TRP A 52 -1.43 -8.57 -6.22
N GLN A 53 -1.02 -9.56 -7.02
CA GLN A 53 -1.38 -9.63 -8.44
C GLN A 53 -2.84 -10.01 -8.67
N HIS A 54 -3.50 -10.64 -7.69
CA HIS A 54 -4.87 -11.09 -7.86
C HIS A 54 -5.87 -9.93 -8.02
N SER A 55 -5.53 -8.75 -7.51
CA SER A 55 -6.29 -7.51 -7.71
C SER A 55 -6.04 -6.84 -9.05
N ASP A 56 -5.10 -7.34 -9.87
CA ASP A 56 -4.77 -6.80 -11.19
C ASP A 56 -4.57 -5.27 -11.16
N PRO A 57 -3.60 -4.75 -10.38
CA PRO A 57 -3.40 -3.31 -10.22
C PRO A 57 -2.83 -2.63 -11.46
N ASP A 58 -3.29 -1.41 -11.74
CA ASP A 58 -2.59 -0.50 -12.65
C ASP A 58 -1.34 0.10 -11.98
N VAL A 59 -1.37 0.27 -10.66
CA VAL A 59 -0.27 0.78 -9.83
C VAL A 59 -0.14 -0.06 -8.56
N LEU A 60 1.08 -0.49 -8.25
CA LEU A 60 1.46 -1.07 -6.96
C LEU A 60 2.31 -0.09 -6.15
N ILE A 61 1.84 0.28 -4.97
CA ILE A 61 2.60 1.10 -4.01
C ILE A 61 3.01 0.22 -2.82
N ALA A 62 4.31 0.15 -2.52
CA ALA A 62 4.82 -0.54 -1.36
C ALA A 62 5.21 0.45 -0.25
N LEU A 63 4.67 0.23 0.95
CA LEU A 63 5.13 0.90 2.15
C LEU A 63 6.14 0.00 2.85
N VAL A 64 7.27 0.57 3.26
CA VAL A 64 8.22 -0.09 4.16
C VAL A 64 8.25 0.63 5.50
N ALA A 65 8.53 -0.11 6.56
CA ALA A 65 8.66 0.45 7.91
C ALA A 65 9.64 -0.42 8.69
N ASN A 66 10.62 0.21 9.32
CA ASN A 66 11.55 -0.51 10.18
C ASN A 66 10.85 -1.02 11.46
N LEU A 67 11.47 -1.99 12.13
CA LEU A 67 10.90 -2.61 13.34
C LEU A 67 10.65 -1.60 14.48
N GLU A 68 11.47 -0.56 14.58
CA GLU A 68 11.34 0.49 15.59
C GLU A 68 10.04 1.27 15.39
N ALA A 69 9.80 1.78 14.18
CA ALA A 69 8.57 2.47 13.81
C ALA A 69 7.32 1.58 14.00
N VAL A 70 7.41 0.28 13.66
CA VAL A 70 6.31 -0.67 13.90
C VAL A 70 6.02 -0.81 15.40
N ARG A 71 7.06 -0.91 16.23
CA ARG A 71 6.93 -1.02 17.68
C ARG A 71 6.33 0.23 18.30
N GLU A 72 6.77 1.41 17.87
CA GLU A 72 6.23 2.69 18.33
C GLU A 72 4.74 2.85 18.01
N ARG A 73 4.31 2.44 16.81
CA ARG A 73 2.92 2.59 16.37
C ARG A 73 1.97 1.54 16.93
N ARG A 74 2.48 0.38 17.34
CA ARG A 74 1.65 -0.77 17.71
C ARG A 74 1.86 -1.22 19.15
N ASP A 75 3.05 -1.72 19.44
CA ASP A 75 3.44 -2.25 20.74
C ASP A 75 4.97 -2.43 20.78
N ALA A 76 5.64 -1.92 21.82
CA ALA A 76 7.06 -2.12 22.04
C ALA A 76 7.47 -3.61 22.09
N ALA A 77 6.55 -4.50 22.48
CA ALA A 77 6.75 -5.94 22.51
C ALA A 77 6.58 -6.63 21.13
N TRP A 78 6.38 -5.88 20.04
CA TRP A 78 6.22 -6.47 18.72
C TRP A 78 7.40 -7.41 18.37
N PRO A 79 7.13 -8.69 18.05
CA PRO A 79 8.20 -9.66 17.83
C PRO A 79 8.98 -9.36 16.56
N SER A 80 10.32 -9.33 16.66
CA SER A 80 11.19 -9.12 15.49
C SER A 80 11.00 -10.21 14.43
N TRP A 81 10.90 -11.47 14.86
CA TRP A 81 10.68 -12.60 13.94
C TRP A 81 9.41 -12.46 13.10
N LEU A 82 8.37 -11.80 13.63
CA LEU A 82 7.13 -11.58 12.89
C LEU A 82 7.29 -10.45 11.88
N HIS A 83 8.09 -9.43 12.20
CA HIS A 83 8.48 -8.39 11.25
C HIS A 83 9.34 -8.99 10.13
N ASP A 84 10.35 -9.79 10.45
CA ASP A 84 11.21 -10.47 9.47
C ASP A 84 10.39 -11.32 8.49
N VAL A 85 9.44 -12.13 8.99
CA VAL A 85 8.54 -12.94 8.14
C VAL A 85 7.64 -12.07 7.26
N GLN A 86 7.21 -10.90 7.73
CA GLN A 86 6.42 -9.98 6.90
C GLN A 86 7.27 -9.40 5.78
N GLU A 87 8.50 -8.96 6.07
CA GLU A 87 9.43 -8.46 5.06
C GLU A 87 9.74 -9.53 3.99
N GLU A 88 10.01 -10.77 4.39
CA GLU A 88 10.20 -11.90 3.46
C GLU A 88 9.00 -12.09 2.52
N ARG A 89 7.77 -12.02 3.05
CA ARG A 89 6.53 -12.17 2.27
C ARG A 89 6.23 -10.99 1.36
N LEU A 90 6.78 -9.82 1.68
CA LEU A 90 6.59 -8.58 0.95
C LEU A 90 7.64 -8.37 -0.14
N SER A 91 8.80 -9.05 -0.07
CA SER A 91 9.93 -8.87 -0.98
C SER A 91 9.51 -8.82 -2.46
N ASP A 92 8.71 -9.79 -2.92
CA ASP A 92 8.25 -9.82 -4.32
C ASP A 92 7.42 -8.57 -4.69
N ALA A 93 6.53 -8.15 -3.79
CA ALA A 93 5.69 -6.98 -4.01
C ALA A 93 6.48 -5.66 -3.94
N GLN A 94 7.52 -5.60 -3.09
CA GLN A 94 8.43 -4.46 -3.00
C GLN A 94 9.28 -4.33 -4.28
N ASP A 95 9.81 -5.46 -4.79
CA ASP A 95 10.59 -5.50 -6.03
C ASP A 95 9.76 -5.11 -7.26
N ALA A 96 8.46 -5.44 -7.26
CA ALA A 96 7.54 -5.14 -8.35
C ALA A 96 6.82 -3.79 -8.21
N ALA A 97 7.01 -3.06 -7.11
CA ALA A 97 6.27 -1.82 -6.85
C ALA A 97 6.68 -0.69 -7.82
N ASP A 98 5.69 0.06 -8.29
CA ASP A 98 5.93 1.28 -9.06
C ASP A 98 6.45 2.43 -8.18
N LEU A 99 6.08 2.41 -6.89
CA LEU A 99 6.54 3.35 -5.87
C LEU A 99 6.78 2.62 -4.54
N VAL A 100 7.95 2.87 -3.94
CA VAL A 100 8.28 2.42 -2.58
C VAL A 100 8.42 3.64 -1.68
N ILE A 101 7.73 3.66 -0.53
CA ILE A 101 7.81 4.73 0.47
C ILE A 101 8.27 4.15 1.80
N ASP A 102 9.42 4.61 2.30
CA ASP A 102 9.81 4.36 3.69
C ASP A 102 9.02 5.26 4.61
N THR A 103 8.14 4.65 5.39
CA THR A 103 7.25 5.36 6.29
C THR A 103 7.86 5.57 7.67
N SER A 104 9.04 5.03 7.96
CA SER A 104 9.60 4.94 9.32
C SER A 104 9.57 6.28 10.06
N ASP A 105 9.99 7.34 9.38
CA ASP A 105 10.08 8.71 9.92
C ASP A 105 9.04 9.67 9.33
N LEU A 106 8.02 9.16 8.62
CA LEU A 106 7.03 9.98 7.93
C LEU A 106 5.67 9.99 8.63
N GLY A 107 5.06 11.17 8.68
CA GLY A 107 3.64 11.32 9.03
C GLY A 107 2.70 10.84 7.91
N ALA A 108 1.44 10.59 8.26
CA ALA A 108 0.43 10.13 7.31
C ALA A 108 0.22 11.09 6.13
N ASP A 109 0.21 12.39 6.39
CA ASP A 109 0.01 13.41 5.35
C ASP A 109 1.18 13.44 4.36
N GLU A 110 2.41 13.31 4.86
CA GLU A 110 3.63 13.26 4.03
C GLU A 110 3.72 12.00 3.17
N VAL A 111 3.19 10.87 3.65
CA VAL A 111 3.09 9.63 2.87
C VAL A 111 2.02 9.79 1.78
N ALA A 112 0.88 10.39 2.11
CA ALA A 112 -0.21 10.64 1.17
C ALA A 112 0.23 11.61 0.06
N GLU A 113 0.88 12.72 0.42
CA GLU A 113 1.39 13.71 -0.53
C GLU A 113 2.33 13.08 -1.56
N ARG A 114 3.33 12.30 -1.11
CA ARG A 114 4.26 11.58 -1.99
C ARG A 114 3.55 10.63 -2.96
N ALA A 115 2.57 9.87 -2.46
CA ALA A 115 1.83 8.93 -3.29
C ALA A 115 0.95 9.63 -4.33
N ILE A 116 0.28 10.73 -3.95
CA ILE A 116 -0.59 11.50 -4.84
C ILE A 116 0.25 12.22 -5.90
N GLU A 117 1.37 12.83 -5.53
CA GLU A 117 2.28 13.48 -6.47
C GLU A 117 2.79 12.48 -7.53
N PHE A 118 3.21 11.29 -7.09
CA PHE A 118 3.62 10.21 -7.99
C PHE A 118 2.51 9.83 -8.99
N LEU A 119 1.28 9.63 -8.51
CA LEU A 119 0.14 9.26 -9.36
C LEU A 119 -0.19 10.36 -10.37
N ALA A 120 -0.20 11.63 -9.94
CA ALA A 120 -0.48 12.77 -10.81
C ALA A 120 0.57 12.94 -11.93
N ILE A 121 1.85 12.71 -11.62
CA ILE A 121 2.92 12.71 -12.62
C ILE A 121 2.70 11.58 -13.63
N ARG A 122 2.34 10.38 -13.16
CA ARG A 122 2.14 9.20 -14.01
C ARG A 122 0.96 9.37 -14.98
N GLU A 123 -0.11 10.03 -14.55
CA GLU A 123 -1.27 10.35 -15.41
C GLU A 123 -0.97 11.43 -16.45
N SER A 124 0.08 12.24 -16.25
CA SER A 124 0.48 13.32 -17.14
C SER A 124 1.50 12.90 -18.21
N ALA A 125 2.02 11.67 -18.13
CA ALA A 125 3.04 11.12 -19.03
C ALA A 125 2.43 10.30 -20.18
#